data_AF-A0A8I0ABH8-F1
#
_entry.id   AF-A0A8I0ABH8-F1
#
_cell.length_a   1.000
_cell.length_b   1.000
_cell.length_c   1.000
_cell.angle_alpha   90.00
_cell.angle_beta   90.00
_cell.angle_gamma   90.00
#
_symmetry.space_group_name_H-M   'P 1'
#
loop_
_entity.id
_entity.type
_entity.pdbx_description
1 polymer ?
#
loop_
_entity_poly.entity_id
_entity_poly.type
_entity_poly.pdbx_seq_one_letter_code
_entity_poly.pdbx_strand_id
1 'polypeptide(L)'
;MKRESKKGNWFSVLALLVLLVLLAMPMTSKDVQAATAGFKTINGKTYYITSSGAKHKGWLTLKGRKYYFDAKTGVQLKGWQKDTKGRNVRYFTRGSGAMVTGFLKSSTVTRYFNPSNGRMVRGWLTLNKKKYYFTSGSGAMIKGRWLTDSKGQKRYFNSNGTMKTGWYKDSKTKYSYYFNTSNGIAYTGLKKISGSYYYFSKKSGVRYEKGFGHVGSRHYYFNPSNGKAQTGWLTLNGKKYYFNTSSAVMYMNTTAAISGKTYVFDSNGVATEKQSSTTTGSTFTWYDQKHKRNYTILSQFNTHTGIANGAKSNLDILAAVCETEAGDQGLAGMKAVALTVLNRTLDAGFPSDVRYVVYQKGQYSVVTNGSLQKRLNGQFEDRASAYKAAQEALNSFNAYVLKGTARKVSGMKAKDFNYKYFMMNSAFAKQPLNFDKVVYEVYKDHTFFVDWV
;
A
#
# COMPACT_ATOMS: atom_id res chain seq x y z
N MET A 1 71.24 -80.23 -51.18
CA MET A 1 71.78 -80.02 -52.55
C MET A 1 70.61 -80.16 -53.51
N LYS A 2 70.30 -79.11 -54.31
CA LYS A 2 69.52 -79.08 -55.59
C LYS A 2 68.27 -79.99 -55.71
N ARG A 3 67.16 -79.63 -56.34
CA ARG A 3 66.57 -78.45 -56.99
C ARG A 3 65.19 -78.98 -57.42
N GLU A 4 64.20 -78.10 -57.48
CA GLU A 4 62.83 -78.35 -57.93
C GLU A 4 62.68 -79.13 -59.25
N SER A 5 61.53 -79.80 -59.44
CA SER A 5 60.82 -79.77 -60.72
C SER A 5 59.33 -80.14 -60.57
N LYS A 6 58.45 -79.25 -61.04
CA LYS A 6 56.99 -79.37 -61.22
C LYS A 6 56.63 -80.21 -62.46
N LYS A 7 55.42 -80.78 -62.45
CA LYS A 7 54.41 -80.91 -63.55
C LYS A 7 53.20 -81.67 -62.94
N GLY A 8 51.91 -81.34 -63.08
CA GLY A 8 51.15 -80.31 -63.80
C GLY A 8 49.76 -80.88 -64.14
N ASN A 9 48.67 -80.16 -63.84
CA ASN A 9 47.34 -80.14 -64.49
C ASN A 9 46.32 -79.41 -63.58
N TRP A 10 45.43 -78.51 -63.97
CA TRP A 10 45.14 -77.74 -65.19
C TRP A 10 44.20 -76.60 -64.74
N PHE A 11 44.37 -75.39 -65.31
CA PHE A 11 43.45 -74.23 -65.47
C PHE A 11 42.36 -73.97 -64.40
N SER A 12 42.44 -72.93 -63.55
CA SER A 12 42.28 -71.49 -63.80
C SER A 12 40.83 -70.99 -64.05
N VAL A 13 40.29 -70.33 -63.01
CA VAL A 13 39.69 -68.96 -63.04
C VAL A 13 38.21 -68.76 -63.47
N LEU A 14 37.59 -67.79 -62.76
CA LEU A 14 36.31 -67.06 -62.97
C LEU A 14 35.03 -67.77 -62.46
N ALA A 15 34.44 -67.39 -61.33
CA ALA A 15 33.68 -66.18 -61.02
C ALA A 15 32.32 -66.06 -61.73
N LEU A 16 31.32 -65.71 -60.90
CA LEU A 16 29.97 -65.24 -61.20
C LEU A 16 28.87 -66.26 -61.56
N LEU A 17 27.92 -66.34 -60.62
CA LEU A 17 26.48 -66.14 -60.85
C LEU A 17 25.75 -67.10 -61.81
N VAL A 18 24.91 -67.99 -61.25
CA VAL A 18 23.43 -68.01 -61.44
C VAL A 18 22.85 -69.44 -61.31
N LEU A 19 21.94 -69.57 -60.33
CA LEU A 19 20.76 -70.43 -60.25
C LEU A 19 20.84 -71.97 -60.05
N LEU A 20 20.06 -72.39 -59.05
CA LEU A 20 19.19 -73.58 -59.00
C LEU A 20 19.85 -74.97 -58.93
N VAL A 21 19.88 -75.57 -57.73
CA VAL A 21 18.95 -76.65 -57.32
C VAL A 21 19.08 -76.89 -55.79
N LEU A 22 17.99 -76.52 -55.10
CA LEU A 22 17.36 -77.16 -53.93
C LEU A 22 18.15 -78.22 -53.12
N LEU A 23 18.63 -77.80 -51.95
CA LEU A 23 18.64 -78.64 -50.74
C LEU A 23 17.65 -78.03 -49.75
N ALA A 24 16.45 -78.59 -49.74
CA ALA A 24 15.35 -78.23 -48.85
C ALA A 24 15.66 -78.71 -47.43
N MET A 25 16.17 -77.81 -46.58
CA MET A 25 15.91 -77.90 -45.14
C MET A 25 14.61 -77.14 -44.87
N PRO A 26 13.60 -77.72 -44.21
CA PRO A 26 12.46 -76.95 -43.77
C PRO A 26 12.93 -76.04 -42.64
N MET A 27 13.34 -74.82 -42.97
CA MET A 27 13.23 -73.72 -42.03
C MET A 27 11.74 -73.53 -41.81
N THR A 28 11.22 -74.15 -40.76
CA THR A 28 9.96 -73.72 -40.17
C THR A 28 10.18 -72.30 -39.68
N SER A 29 9.83 -71.33 -40.52
CA SER A 29 9.52 -69.99 -40.02
C SER A 29 8.37 -70.21 -39.05
N LYS A 30 8.66 -70.17 -37.76
CA LYS A 30 7.61 -69.87 -36.80
C LYS A 30 7.08 -68.53 -37.27
N ASP A 31 5.87 -68.51 -37.80
CA ASP A 31 5.07 -67.30 -37.89
C ASP A 31 4.96 -66.80 -36.45
N VAL A 32 5.90 -65.93 -36.06
CA VAL A 32 5.77 -65.18 -34.82
C VAL A 32 4.69 -64.18 -35.14
N GLN A 33 3.45 -64.60 -34.92
CA GLN A 33 2.27 -63.74 -34.85
C GLN A 33 2.73 -62.42 -34.26
N ALA A 34 2.78 -61.35 -35.06
CA ALA A 34 3.31 -60.07 -34.63
C ALA A 34 2.60 -59.70 -33.34
N ALA A 35 3.35 -59.72 -32.22
CA ALA A 35 2.74 -59.52 -30.92
C ALA A 35 2.15 -58.11 -30.92
N THR A 36 0.83 -58.01 -30.86
CA THR A 36 0.16 -56.71 -30.78
C THR A 36 0.75 -55.92 -29.62
N ALA A 37 1.34 -54.77 -29.92
CA ALA A 37 2.02 -53.96 -28.91
C ALA A 37 1.05 -53.61 -27.78
N GLY A 38 1.46 -53.81 -26.52
CA GLY A 38 0.52 -53.68 -25.42
C GLY A 38 1.06 -54.06 -24.05
N PHE A 39 0.23 -53.81 -23.03
CA PHE A 39 0.51 -54.22 -21.66
C PHE A 39 0.35 -55.73 -21.52
N LYS A 40 1.34 -56.39 -20.92
CA LYS A 40 1.30 -57.83 -20.60
C LYS A 40 1.76 -58.08 -19.18
N THR A 41 1.00 -58.86 -18.42
CA THR A 41 1.40 -59.31 -17.09
C THR A 41 1.94 -60.73 -17.17
N ILE A 42 3.17 -60.93 -16.69
CA ILE A 42 3.88 -62.21 -16.71
C ILE A 42 4.44 -62.43 -15.30
N ASN A 43 4.05 -63.53 -14.65
CA ASN A 43 4.46 -63.88 -13.28
C ASN A 43 4.26 -62.72 -12.29
N GLY A 44 3.07 -62.09 -12.34
CA GLY A 44 2.70 -60.96 -11.47
C GLY A 44 3.38 -59.62 -11.79
N LYS A 45 4.27 -59.54 -12.79
CA LYS A 45 4.94 -58.30 -13.21
C LYS A 45 4.35 -57.79 -14.52
N THR A 46 4.02 -56.51 -14.58
CA THR A 46 3.49 -55.86 -15.80
C THR A 46 4.63 -55.31 -16.65
N TYR A 47 4.56 -55.53 -17.96
CA TYR A 47 5.49 -55.05 -18.98
C TYR A 47 4.70 -54.37 -20.11
N TYR A 48 5.36 -53.57 -20.93
CA TYR A 48 4.85 -53.18 -22.24
C TYR A 48 5.65 -53.89 -23.32
N ILE A 49 4.97 -54.73 -24.11
CA ILE A 49 5.55 -55.47 -25.21
C ILE A 49 5.43 -54.59 -26.46
N THR A 50 6.56 -54.32 -27.13
CA THR A 50 6.62 -53.56 -28.38
C THR A 50 6.11 -54.39 -29.55
N SER A 51 5.89 -53.77 -30.71
CA SER A 51 5.52 -54.49 -31.94
C SER A 51 6.55 -55.54 -32.37
N SER A 52 7.82 -55.36 -31.97
CA SER A 52 8.89 -56.35 -32.18
C SER A 52 8.87 -57.52 -31.19
N GLY A 53 7.92 -57.56 -30.25
CA GLY A 53 7.87 -58.55 -29.18
C GLY A 53 8.82 -58.28 -28.00
N ALA A 54 9.63 -57.23 -28.05
CA ALA A 54 10.58 -56.88 -26.99
C ALA A 54 9.89 -56.16 -25.81
N LYS A 55 10.49 -56.23 -24.61
CA LYS A 55 10.04 -55.45 -23.44
C LYS A 55 10.52 -54.00 -23.55
N HIS A 56 9.59 -53.05 -23.52
CA HIS A 56 9.92 -51.63 -23.44
C HIS A 56 10.61 -51.28 -22.12
N LYS A 57 11.58 -50.35 -22.17
CA LYS A 57 12.37 -49.89 -21.03
C LYS A 57 12.35 -48.37 -20.97
N GLY A 58 12.35 -47.81 -19.76
CA GLY A 58 12.32 -46.37 -19.53
C GLY A 58 10.93 -45.74 -19.69
N TRP A 59 10.91 -44.47 -20.07
CA TRP A 59 9.68 -43.71 -20.23
C TRP A 59 8.87 -44.17 -21.44
N LEU A 60 7.55 -44.25 -21.26
CA LEU A 60 6.59 -44.52 -22.33
C LEU A 60 5.42 -43.55 -22.19
N THR A 61 4.99 -42.93 -23.29
CA THR A 61 3.79 -42.08 -23.31
C THR A 61 2.73 -42.73 -24.20
N LEU A 62 1.55 -43.00 -23.64
CA LEU A 62 0.42 -43.57 -24.37
C LEU A 62 -0.82 -42.73 -24.10
N LYS A 63 -1.48 -42.26 -25.16
CA LYS A 63 -2.73 -41.45 -25.06
C LYS A 63 -2.61 -40.32 -24.02
N GLY A 64 -1.48 -39.60 -24.05
CA GLY A 64 -1.18 -38.50 -23.12
C GLY A 64 -0.78 -38.90 -21.69
N ARG A 65 -0.75 -40.19 -21.34
CA ARG A 65 -0.34 -40.69 -20.02
C ARG A 65 1.10 -41.20 -20.07
N LYS A 66 1.91 -40.82 -19.09
CA LYS A 66 3.30 -41.26 -18.95
C LYS A 66 3.40 -42.45 -18.02
N TYR A 67 4.22 -43.42 -18.38
CA TYR A 67 4.54 -44.63 -17.65
C TYR A 67 6.06 -44.76 -17.58
N TYR A 68 6.57 -45.50 -16.59
CA TYR A 68 7.99 -45.83 -16.53
C TYR A 68 8.17 -47.32 -16.33
N PHE A 69 9.05 -47.90 -17.14
CA PHE A 69 9.47 -49.29 -17.06
C PHE A 69 10.92 -49.31 -16.61
N ASP A 70 11.23 -50.14 -15.62
CA ASP A 70 12.57 -50.28 -15.08
C ASP A 70 13.59 -50.47 -16.21
N ALA A 71 14.65 -49.65 -16.20
CA ALA A 71 15.57 -49.53 -17.33
C ALA A 71 16.39 -50.82 -17.56
N LYS A 72 16.47 -51.71 -16.56
CA LYS A 72 17.19 -52.97 -16.66
C LYS A 72 16.26 -54.11 -17.06
N THR A 73 15.16 -54.26 -16.34
CA THR A 73 14.27 -55.43 -16.40
C THR A 73 13.04 -55.23 -17.29
N GLY A 74 12.65 -53.99 -17.59
CA GLY A 74 11.42 -53.64 -18.30
C GLY A 74 10.14 -53.75 -17.46
N VAL A 75 10.25 -53.99 -16.14
CA VAL A 75 9.08 -54.09 -15.24
C VAL A 75 8.46 -52.71 -15.03
N GLN A 76 7.14 -52.59 -15.17
CA GLN A 76 6.42 -51.34 -14.94
C GLN A 76 6.52 -50.88 -13.49
N LEU A 77 6.90 -49.61 -13.28
CA LEU A 77 6.86 -49.00 -11.95
C LEU A 77 5.45 -48.60 -11.56
N LYS A 78 5.08 -48.93 -10.32
CA LYS A 78 3.82 -48.57 -9.67
C LYS A 78 4.08 -48.01 -8.27
N GLY A 79 3.16 -47.20 -7.76
CA GLY A 79 3.27 -46.62 -6.43
C GLY A 79 4.34 -45.54 -6.30
N TRP A 80 4.88 -45.41 -5.08
CA TRP A 80 5.88 -44.40 -4.72
C TRP A 80 7.26 -44.76 -5.24
N GLN A 81 7.87 -43.85 -6.00
CA GLN A 81 9.21 -44.02 -6.55
C GLN A 81 10.08 -42.87 -6.08
N LYS A 82 11.25 -43.18 -5.51
CA LYS A 82 12.20 -42.21 -4.95
C LYS A 82 13.58 -42.47 -5.53
N ASP A 83 14.32 -41.41 -5.83
CA ASP A 83 15.75 -41.54 -6.10
C ASP A 83 16.52 -41.89 -4.81
N THR A 84 17.77 -42.31 -4.96
CA THR A 84 18.66 -42.71 -3.85
C THR A 84 18.79 -41.64 -2.77
N LYS A 85 18.67 -40.36 -3.15
CA LYS A 85 18.75 -39.21 -2.24
C LYS A 85 17.39 -38.76 -1.70
N GLY A 86 16.28 -39.40 -2.09
CA GLY A 86 14.91 -39.03 -1.70
C GLY A 86 14.41 -37.66 -2.17
N ARG A 87 15.20 -36.97 -3.01
CA ARG A 87 14.93 -35.61 -3.52
C ARG A 87 13.88 -35.66 -4.62
N ASN A 88 14.00 -36.64 -5.52
CA ASN A 88 13.10 -36.82 -6.63
C ASN A 88 12.11 -37.93 -6.32
N VAL A 89 10.89 -37.53 -5.96
CA VAL A 89 9.79 -38.45 -5.66
C VAL A 89 8.75 -38.34 -6.74
N ARG A 90 8.30 -39.48 -7.28
CA ARG A 90 7.16 -39.59 -8.20
C ARG A 90 6.16 -40.59 -7.65
N TYR A 91 4.93 -40.51 -8.13
CA TYR A 91 3.91 -41.49 -7.83
C TYR A 91 3.28 -41.98 -9.13
N PHE A 92 3.25 -43.29 -9.30
CA PHE A 92 2.55 -43.98 -10.38
C PHE A 92 1.33 -44.67 -9.78
N THR A 93 0.15 -44.56 -10.40
CA THR A 93 -1.08 -45.15 -9.86
C THR A 93 -0.93 -46.66 -9.67
N ARG A 94 -1.46 -47.22 -8.57
CA ARG A 94 -1.35 -48.66 -8.30
C ARG A 94 -2.10 -49.53 -9.32
N GLY A 95 -3.21 -49.02 -9.87
CA GLY A 95 -3.96 -49.70 -10.93
C GLY A 95 -3.19 -49.67 -12.25
N SER A 96 -3.25 -48.55 -12.97
CA SER A 96 -2.72 -48.44 -14.33
C SER A 96 -1.21 -48.22 -14.43
N GLY A 97 -0.53 -47.80 -13.35
CA GLY A 97 0.88 -47.38 -13.40
C GLY A 97 1.10 -46.05 -14.13
N ALA A 98 0.05 -45.26 -14.35
CA ALA A 98 0.19 -43.93 -14.94
C ALA A 98 0.82 -42.96 -13.92
N MET A 99 1.79 -42.17 -14.37
CA MET A 99 2.44 -41.15 -13.56
C MET A 99 1.44 -40.06 -13.18
N VAL A 100 1.36 -39.74 -11.90
CA VAL A 100 0.51 -38.67 -11.39
C VAL A 100 1.17 -37.31 -11.59
N THR A 101 0.36 -36.36 -12.07
CA THR A 101 0.67 -34.94 -12.20
C THR A 101 -0.44 -34.10 -11.57
N GLY A 102 -0.14 -32.88 -11.15
CA GLY A 102 -1.09 -31.99 -10.49
C GLY A 102 -1.43 -32.43 -9.07
N PHE A 103 -2.66 -32.13 -8.62
CA PHE A 103 -3.11 -32.45 -7.27
C PHE A 103 -3.45 -33.93 -7.11
N LEU A 104 -2.81 -34.57 -6.13
CA LEU A 104 -3.22 -35.89 -5.63
C LEU A 104 -3.90 -35.68 -4.27
N LYS A 105 -5.20 -35.96 -4.20
CA LYS A 105 -6.02 -35.78 -3.01
C LYS A 105 -6.38 -37.15 -2.40
N SER A 106 -6.05 -37.37 -1.13
CA SER A 106 -6.70 -38.36 -0.27
C SER A 106 -7.54 -37.65 0.79
N SER A 107 -8.26 -38.43 1.62
CA SER A 107 -9.03 -37.91 2.75
C SER A 107 -8.16 -37.10 3.73
N THR A 108 -6.95 -37.58 4.00
CA THR A 108 -6.04 -37.01 5.02
C THR A 108 -4.90 -36.17 4.44
N VAL A 109 -4.45 -36.45 3.22
CA VAL A 109 -3.24 -35.84 2.64
C VAL A 109 -3.50 -35.35 1.23
N THR A 110 -3.11 -34.10 0.97
CA THR A 110 -3.08 -33.54 -0.38
C THR A 110 -1.64 -33.27 -0.78
N ARG A 111 -1.27 -33.64 -1.99
CA ARG A 111 0.07 -33.45 -2.56
C ARG A 111 -0.04 -32.84 -3.94
N TYR A 112 1.06 -32.30 -4.43
CA TYR A 112 1.13 -31.77 -5.80
C TYR A 112 2.35 -32.35 -6.51
N PHE A 113 2.17 -32.76 -7.76
CA PHE A 113 3.23 -33.27 -8.62
C PHE A 113 3.37 -32.35 -9.83
N ASN A 114 4.58 -31.91 -10.13
CA ASN A 114 4.85 -30.97 -11.20
C ASN A 114 4.35 -31.55 -12.55
N PRO A 115 3.49 -30.83 -13.30
CA PRO A 115 2.94 -31.33 -14.56
C PRO A 115 3.98 -31.71 -15.62
N SER A 116 5.14 -31.04 -15.67
CA SER A 116 6.13 -31.31 -16.72
C SER A 116 6.88 -32.64 -16.52
N ASN A 117 7.19 -32.96 -15.27
CA ASN A 117 8.13 -34.03 -14.93
C ASN A 117 7.64 -35.02 -13.86
N GLY A 118 6.44 -34.82 -13.31
CA GLY A 118 5.82 -35.66 -12.30
C GLY A 118 6.52 -35.67 -10.94
N ARG A 119 7.47 -34.76 -10.67
CA ARG A 119 8.16 -34.70 -9.37
C ARG A 119 7.24 -34.08 -8.32
N MET A 120 7.17 -34.70 -7.14
CA MET A 120 6.42 -34.19 -6.00
C MET A 120 6.98 -32.85 -5.54
N VAL A 121 6.11 -31.86 -5.38
CA VAL A 121 6.45 -30.53 -4.89
C VAL A 121 6.55 -30.55 -3.36
N ARG A 122 7.58 -29.86 -2.87
CA ARG A 122 7.85 -29.57 -1.46
C ARG A 122 8.13 -28.08 -1.33
N GLY A 123 7.79 -27.50 -0.19
CA GLY A 123 7.90 -26.06 0.04
C GLY A 123 6.82 -25.27 -0.70
N TRP A 124 7.19 -24.07 -1.14
CA TRP A 124 6.27 -23.11 -1.75
C TRP A 124 5.88 -23.48 -3.18
N LEU A 125 4.61 -23.30 -3.49
CA LEU A 125 4.07 -23.42 -4.85
C LEU A 125 3.13 -22.24 -5.13
N THR A 126 3.28 -21.62 -6.29
CA THR A 126 2.35 -20.59 -6.77
C THR A 126 1.61 -21.11 -7.99
N LEU A 127 0.28 -21.11 -7.94
CA LEU A 127 -0.60 -21.48 -9.06
C LEU A 127 -1.66 -20.39 -9.21
N ASN A 128 -1.83 -19.83 -10.40
CA ASN A 128 -2.86 -18.81 -10.69
C ASN A 128 -2.86 -17.68 -9.62
N LYS A 129 -1.68 -17.14 -9.31
CA LYS A 129 -1.44 -16.11 -8.28
C LYS A 129 -1.76 -16.53 -6.83
N LYS A 130 -2.17 -17.77 -6.58
CA LYS A 130 -2.42 -18.34 -5.24
C LYS A 130 -1.20 -19.11 -4.75
N LYS A 131 -0.82 -18.89 -3.50
CA LYS A 131 0.33 -19.55 -2.86
C LYS A 131 -0.13 -20.70 -1.98
N TYR A 132 0.62 -21.81 -2.04
CA TYR A 132 0.43 -23.03 -1.28
C TYR A 132 1.77 -23.41 -0.63
N TYR A 133 1.73 -24.18 0.46
CA TYR A 133 2.93 -24.74 1.07
C TYR A 133 2.79 -26.24 1.30
N PHE A 134 3.82 -26.99 0.92
CA PHE A 134 3.91 -28.43 1.08
C PHE A 134 5.06 -28.75 2.04
N THR A 135 4.84 -29.62 3.03
CA THR A 135 5.87 -29.97 4.01
C THR A 135 7.13 -30.53 3.35
N SER A 136 8.31 -30.17 3.87
CA SER A 136 9.60 -30.59 3.29
C SER A 136 9.79 -32.11 3.30
N GLY A 137 9.46 -32.79 4.39
CA GLY A 137 9.61 -34.24 4.49
C GLY A 137 8.62 -34.98 3.59
N SER A 138 7.34 -34.91 3.97
CA SER A 138 6.32 -35.72 3.32
C SER A 138 5.82 -35.12 2.00
N GLY A 139 5.82 -33.80 1.80
CA GLY A 139 5.16 -33.12 0.67
C GLY A 139 3.65 -32.92 0.87
N ALA A 140 3.20 -32.90 2.13
CA ALA A 140 1.79 -32.75 2.47
C ALA A 140 1.42 -31.27 2.48
N MET A 141 0.32 -30.90 1.81
CA MET A 141 -0.15 -29.53 1.75
C MET A 141 -0.62 -29.05 3.13
N ILE A 142 -0.18 -27.86 3.53
CA ILE A 142 -0.73 -27.15 4.69
C ILE A 142 -2.10 -26.58 4.30
N LYS A 143 -3.14 -26.96 5.03
CA LYS A 143 -4.52 -26.49 4.81
C LYS A 143 -5.27 -26.38 6.14
N GLY A 144 -6.07 -25.33 6.29
CA GLY A 144 -6.92 -25.06 7.45
C GLY A 144 -6.15 -24.82 8.76
N ARG A 145 -4.88 -24.41 8.70
CA ARG A 145 -4.03 -24.30 9.89
C ARG A 145 -2.90 -23.27 9.73
N TRP A 146 -2.32 -22.93 10.88
CA TRP A 146 -1.12 -22.12 10.98
C TRP A 146 0.13 -22.89 10.54
N LEU A 147 1.07 -22.16 9.95
CA LEU A 147 2.44 -22.55 9.68
C LEU A 147 3.36 -21.55 10.37
N THR A 148 4.29 -22.05 11.18
CA THR A 148 5.38 -21.26 11.75
C THR A 148 6.67 -21.74 11.12
N ASP A 149 7.44 -20.82 10.53
CA ASP A 149 8.76 -21.16 10.00
C ASP A 149 9.87 -21.08 11.07
N SER A 150 11.09 -21.45 10.70
CA SER A 150 12.24 -21.46 11.62
C SER A 150 12.62 -20.07 12.17
N LYS A 151 12.15 -18.99 11.53
CA LYS A 151 12.33 -17.61 12.01
C LYS A 151 11.18 -17.14 12.90
N GLY A 152 10.27 -18.05 13.28
CA GLY A 152 9.09 -17.74 14.08
C GLY A 152 7.98 -17.00 13.31
N GLN A 153 8.10 -16.84 11.98
CA GLN A 153 7.09 -16.12 11.21
C GLN A 153 5.87 -17.02 11.00
N LYS A 154 4.69 -16.48 11.32
CA LYS A 154 3.42 -17.21 11.28
C LYS A 154 2.65 -16.85 10.01
N ARG A 155 2.11 -17.86 9.34
CA ARG A 155 1.20 -17.75 8.18
C ARG A 155 0.00 -18.65 8.38
N TYR A 156 -1.16 -18.29 7.81
CA TYR A 156 -2.35 -19.13 7.88
C TYR A 156 -2.76 -19.61 6.48
N PHE A 157 -3.20 -20.85 6.36
CA PHE A 157 -3.68 -21.43 5.12
C PHE A 157 -5.15 -21.81 5.25
N ASN A 158 -5.97 -21.44 4.27
CA ASN A 158 -7.38 -21.80 4.17
C ASN A 158 -7.56 -23.33 4.07
N SER A 159 -8.80 -23.81 4.25
CA SER A 159 -9.15 -25.23 4.12
C SER A 159 -8.81 -25.82 2.74
N ASN A 160 -8.81 -25.00 1.68
CA ASN A 160 -8.39 -25.38 0.33
C ASN A 160 -6.86 -25.29 0.09
N GLY A 161 -6.08 -24.92 1.11
CA GLY A 161 -4.62 -24.81 1.07
C GLY A 161 -4.07 -23.49 0.55
N THR A 162 -4.91 -22.51 0.20
CA THR A 162 -4.40 -21.19 -0.21
C THR A 162 -3.94 -20.39 1.00
N MET A 163 -2.79 -19.73 0.89
CA MET A 163 -2.28 -18.83 1.92
C MET A 163 -3.20 -17.61 2.10
N LYS A 164 -3.52 -17.25 3.34
CA LYS A 164 -4.22 -16.00 3.66
C LYS A 164 -3.30 -14.79 3.49
N THR A 165 -3.91 -13.70 3.05
CA THR A 165 -3.31 -12.36 2.96
C THR A 165 -4.38 -11.35 3.38
N GLY A 166 -3.97 -10.20 3.92
CA GLY A 166 -4.91 -9.18 4.38
C GLY A 166 -5.68 -9.59 5.64
N TRP A 167 -6.91 -9.08 5.77
CA TRP A 167 -7.75 -9.32 6.94
C TRP A 167 -8.24 -10.76 7.04
N TYR A 168 -8.24 -11.30 8.25
CA TYR A 168 -8.81 -12.59 8.56
C TYR A 168 -9.45 -12.59 9.93
N LYS A 169 -10.73 -12.97 10.00
CA LYS A 169 -11.42 -13.27 11.26
C LYS A 169 -11.63 -14.76 11.35
N ASP A 170 -11.05 -15.38 12.37
CA ASP A 170 -11.24 -16.79 12.66
C ASP A 170 -12.69 -17.01 13.15
N SER A 171 -13.43 -17.90 12.48
CA SER A 171 -14.86 -18.09 12.75
C SER A 171 -15.13 -18.77 14.09
N LYS A 172 -14.17 -19.53 14.63
CA LYS A 172 -14.30 -20.27 15.88
C LYS A 172 -13.97 -19.38 17.07
N THR A 173 -12.79 -18.76 17.05
CA THR A 173 -12.29 -17.91 18.15
C THR A 173 -12.79 -16.47 18.09
N LYS A 174 -13.36 -16.06 16.94
CA LYS A 174 -13.73 -14.67 16.61
C LYS A 174 -12.54 -13.70 16.55
N TYR A 175 -11.30 -14.18 16.73
CA TYR A 175 -10.10 -13.36 16.67
C TYR A 175 -9.79 -12.86 15.27
N SER A 176 -9.40 -11.59 15.21
CA SER A 176 -9.00 -10.93 13.97
C SER A 176 -7.48 -10.83 13.86
N TYR A 177 -6.96 -11.07 12.66
CA TYR A 177 -5.55 -11.00 12.29
C TYR A 177 -5.40 -10.17 11.01
N TYR A 178 -4.21 -9.66 10.77
CA TYR A 178 -3.86 -9.04 9.50
C TYR A 178 -2.57 -9.65 8.96
N PHE A 179 -2.61 -10.17 7.74
CA PHE A 179 -1.48 -10.79 7.07
C PHE A 179 -0.92 -9.86 6.00
N ASN A 180 0.40 -9.79 5.89
CA ASN A 180 1.08 -9.09 4.83
C ASN A 180 0.61 -9.59 3.45
N THR A 181 0.28 -8.65 2.57
CA THR A 181 -0.37 -8.94 1.28
C THR A 181 0.55 -9.60 0.26
N SER A 182 1.87 -9.47 0.39
CA SER A 182 2.84 -10.07 -0.54
C SER A 182 3.33 -11.45 -0.08
N ASN A 183 3.56 -11.62 1.22
CA ASN A 183 4.24 -12.79 1.78
C ASN A 183 3.43 -13.58 2.82
N GLY A 184 2.24 -13.11 3.19
CA GLY A 184 1.30 -13.80 4.08
C GLY A 184 1.74 -13.89 5.53
N ILE A 185 2.79 -13.17 5.96
CA ILE A 185 3.22 -13.14 7.36
C ILE A 185 2.18 -12.39 8.19
N ALA A 186 1.75 -12.95 9.31
CA ALA A 186 0.88 -12.27 10.27
C ALA A 186 1.62 -11.08 10.89
N TYR A 187 1.01 -9.90 10.84
CA TYR A 187 1.54 -8.71 11.50
C TYR A 187 1.39 -8.83 13.02
N THR A 188 2.39 -8.29 13.71
CA THR A 188 2.38 -8.05 15.15
C THR A 188 2.78 -6.60 15.41
N GLY A 189 2.38 -6.05 16.55
CA GLY A 189 2.62 -4.64 16.89
C GLY A 189 1.63 -3.66 16.26
N LEU A 190 1.98 -2.38 16.31
CA LEU A 190 1.18 -1.28 15.77
C LEU A 190 1.35 -1.19 14.25
N LYS A 191 0.25 -1.09 13.51
CA LYS A 191 0.25 -0.99 12.04
C LYS A 191 -0.85 -0.05 11.55
N LYS A 192 -0.49 0.86 10.63
CA LYS A 192 -1.46 1.65 9.87
C LYS A 192 -1.95 0.85 8.66
N ILE A 193 -3.27 0.66 8.56
CA ILE A 193 -3.95 -0.10 7.50
C ILE A 193 -5.11 0.77 7.01
N SER A 194 -5.10 1.12 5.73
CA SER A 194 -6.14 1.95 5.10
C SER A 194 -6.48 3.22 5.91
N GLY A 195 -5.44 3.95 6.33
CA GLY A 195 -5.59 5.21 7.08
C GLY A 195 -5.78 5.08 8.59
N SER A 196 -6.19 3.91 9.11
CA SER A 196 -6.41 3.70 10.55
C SER A 196 -5.27 2.90 11.20
N TYR A 197 -4.91 3.23 12.44
CA TYR A 197 -3.99 2.40 13.22
C TYR A 197 -4.71 1.23 13.88
N TYR A 198 -4.04 0.09 13.94
CA TYR A 198 -4.45 -1.11 14.63
C TYR A 198 -3.27 -1.65 15.44
N TYR A 199 -3.55 -2.30 16.56
CA TYR A 199 -2.53 -3.01 17.31
C TYR A 199 -2.82 -4.51 17.27
N PHE A 200 -1.79 -5.29 16.96
CA PHE A 200 -1.81 -6.75 16.98
C PHE A 200 -0.87 -7.24 18.07
N SER A 201 -1.32 -8.16 18.92
CA SER A 201 -0.52 -8.71 20.02
C SER A 201 0.84 -9.22 19.51
N LYS A 202 1.94 -8.83 20.18
CA LYS A 202 3.28 -9.32 19.85
C LYS A 202 3.41 -10.85 19.97
N LYS A 203 2.65 -11.47 20.87
CA LYS A 203 2.70 -12.92 21.13
C LYS A 203 1.81 -13.72 20.16
N SER A 204 0.56 -13.30 20.01
CA SER A 204 -0.46 -14.07 19.28
C SER A 204 -0.77 -13.53 17.88
N GLY A 205 -0.50 -12.25 17.60
CA GLY A 205 -0.94 -11.58 16.36
C GLY A 205 -2.44 -11.23 16.35
N VAL A 206 -3.17 -11.49 17.43
CA VAL A 206 -4.59 -11.13 17.57
C VAL A 206 -4.72 -9.61 17.69
N ARG A 207 -5.65 -9.02 16.92
CA ARG A 207 -6.00 -7.61 16.97
C ARG A 207 -6.57 -7.23 18.35
N TYR A 208 -6.09 -6.11 18.90
CA TYR A 208 -6.61 -5.52 20.12
C TYR A 208 -7.84 -4.64 19.83
N GLU A 209 -8.89 -4.81 20.63
CA GLU A 209 -10.20 -4.16 20.47
C GLU A 209 -10.94 -4.05 21.82
N LYS A 210 -10.22 -3.65 22.88
CA LYS A 210 -10.78 -3.58 24.24
C LYS A 210 -10.86 -2.15 24.80
N GLY A 211 -10.79 -1.13 23.95
CA GLY A 211 -10.73 0.26 24.38
C GLY A 211 -9.31 0.69 24.74
N PHE A 212 -9.12 1.28 25.92
CA PHE A 212 -7.81 1.76 26.37
C PHE A 212 -6.76 0.65 26.36
N GLY A 213 -5.55 1.00 25.92
CA GLY A 213 -4.41 0.10 25.89
C GLY A 213 -3.10 0.86 25.63
N HIS A 214 -1.97 0.20 25.84
CA HIS A 214 -0.65 0.81 25.66
C HIS A 214 0.22 -0.01 24.71
N VAL A 215 1.13 0.68 24.01
CA VAL A 215 2.17 0.10 23.18
C VAL A 215 3.50 0.72 23.58
N GLY A 216 4.28 -0.01 24.39
CA GLY A 216 5.40 0.58 25.12
C GLY A 216 4.87 1.62 26.12
N SER A 217 5.49 2.79 26.18
CA SER A 217 5.07 3.91 27.05
C SER A 217 3.92 4.76 26.49
N ARG A 218 3.42 4.46 25.28
CA ARG A 218 2.39 5.28 24.61
C ARG A 218 1.01 4.68 24.82
N HIS A 219 0.04 5.53 25.12
CA HIS A 219 -1.36 5.13 25.35
C HIS A 219 -2.23 5.40 24.14
N TYR A 220 -3.23 4.55 23.94
CA TYR A 220 -4.14 4.55 22.80
C TYR A 220 -5.54 4.12 23.27
N TYR A 221 -6.55 4.40 22.45
CA TYR A 221 -7.86 3.79 22.58
C TYR A 221 -8.20 3.06 21.28
N PHE A 222 -8.40 1.74 21.34
CA PHE A 222 -8.81 0.94 20.20
C PHE A 222 -10.29 0.61 20.29
N ASN A 223 -11.07 1.11 19.34
CA ASN A 223 -12.52 0.98 19.32
C ASN A 223 -12.95 -0.49 19.49
N PRO A 224 -13.79 -0.83 20.49
CA PRO A 224 -14.16 -2.22 20.75
C PRO A 224 -14.90 -2.96 19.63
N SER A 225 -15.59 -2.24 18.75
CA SER A 225 -16.33 -2.85 17.63
C SER A 225 -15.43 -3.23 16.45
N ASN A 226 -14.39 -2.42 16.18
CA ASN A 226 -13.66 -2.50 14.93
C ASN A 226 -12.14 -2.42 15.07
N GLY A 227 -11.60 -2.28 16.29
CA GLY A 227 -10.19 -2.25 16.62
C GLY A 227 -9.41 -1.05 16.06
N LYS A 228 -10.05 -0.06 15.45
CA LYS A 228 -9.38 1.16 14.98
C LYS A 228 -8.94 2.00 16.17
N ALA A 229 -7.70 2.50 16.14
CA ALA A 229 -7.24 3.46 17.12
C ALA A 229 -7.98 4.80 16.93
N GLN A 230 -8.37 5.41 18.05
CA GLN A 230 -8.99 6.72 18.07
C GLN A 230 -7.99 7.81 17.69
N THR A 231 -8.48 8.82 16.98
CA THR A 231 -7.79 10.08 16.70
C THR A 231 -8.72 11.24 17.03
N GLY A 232 -8.17 12.35 17.51
CA GLY A 232 -8.95 13.50 17.94
C GLY A 232 -9.65 13.26 19.27
N TRP A 233 -10.80 13.91 19.46
CA TRP A 233 -11.58 13.85 20.70
C TRP A 233 -12.31 12.52 20.88
N LEU A 234 -12.40 12.08 22.13
CA LEU A 234 -13.24 10.97 22.58
C LEU A 234 -13.89 11.34 23.90
N THR A 235 -15.21 11.12 24.00
CA THR A 235 -15.94 11.29 25.26
C THR A 235 -16.42 9.92 25.73
N LEU A 236 -16.08 9.55 26.97
CA LEU A 236 -16.53 8.32 27.62
C LEU A 236 -16.98 8.66 29.05
N ASN A 237 -18.22 8.32 29.39
CA ASN A 237 -18.79 8.53 30.73
C ASN A 237 -18.56 9.96 31.25
N GLY A 238 -18.83 10.97 30.41
CA GLY A 238 -18.63 12.39 30.73
C GLY A 238 -17.18 12.89 30.71
N LYS A 239 -16.18 12.00 30.64
CA LYS A 239 -14.76 12.37 30.56
C LYS A 239 -14.32 12.53 29.12
N LYS A 240 -13.54 13.58 28.84
CA LYS A 240 -12.97 13.87 27.51
C LYS A 240 -11.50 13.47 27.46
N TYR A 241 -11.09 12.91 26.33
CA TYR A 241 -9.72 12.52 26.03
C TYR A 241 -9.36 13.03 24.65
N TYR A 242 -8.08 13.33 24.42
CA TYR A 242 -7.59 13.73 23.10
C TYR A 242 -6.46 12.82 22.63
N PHE A 243 -6.59 12.33 21.41
CA PHE A 243 -5.60 11.49 20.73
C PHE A 243 -5.01 12.26 19.57
N ASN A 244 -3.69 12.29 19.46
CA ASN A 244 -2.99 12.95 18.36
C ASN A 244 -3.53 12.44 17.00
N THR A 245 -3.91 13.35 16.12
CA THR A 245 -4.58 13.01 14.86
C THR A 245 -3.67 12.27 13.87
N SER A 246 -2.35 12.40 14.02
CA SER A 246 -1.36 11.78 13.13
C SER A 246 -0.82 10.44 13.67
N SER A 247 -0.64 10.33 14.99
CA SER A 247 -0.03 9.17 15.65
C SER A 247 -1.01 8.30 16.47
N ALA A 248 -2.25 8.77 16.69
CA ALA A 248 -3.26 8.17 17.57
C ALA A 248 -2.85 8.05 19.05
N VAL A 249 -1.74 8.69 19.46
CA VAL A 249 -1.25 8.67 20.85
C VAL A 249 -2.10 9.59 21.72
N MET A 250 -2.52 9.10 22.88
CA MET A 250 -3.28 9.85 23.87
C MET A 250 -2.40 10.92 24.54
N TYR A 251 -2.96 12.11 24.74
CA TYR A 251 -2.34 13.17 25.54
C TYR A 251 -2.54 12.85 27.02
N MET A 252 -1.45 12.89 27.80
CA MET A 252 -1.40 12.59 29.24
C MET A 252 -0.30 13.43 29.88
N ASN A 253 -0.48 13.84 31.14
CA ASN A 253 0.48 14.65 31.90
C ASN A 253 1.03 15.85 31.10
N THR A 254 0.16 16.56 30.39
CA THR A 254 0.56 17.63 29.48
C THR A 254 -0.51 18.71 29.37
N THR A 255 -0.11 19.90 28.96
CA THR A 255 -1.03 20.96 28.52
C THR A 255 -0.95 21.08 27.00
N ALA A 256 -2.08 21.23 26.30
CA ALA A 256 -2.09 21.43 24.85
C ALA A 256 -3.22 22.36 24.40
N ALA A 257 -2.92 23.20 23.40
CA ALA A 257 -3.92 23.98 22.69
C ALA A 257 -4.54 23.13 21.57
N ILE A 258 -5.85 22.91 21.64
CA ILE A 258 -6.61 22.10 20.67
C ILE A 258 -7.80 22.94 20.23
N SER A 259 -7.84 23.27 18.94
CA SER A 259 -8.88 24.15 18.39
C SER A 259 -9.05 25.43 19.23
N GLY A 260 -7.95 26.16 19.46
CA GLY A 260 -7.93 27.45 20.17
C GLY A 260 -8.22 27.44 21.67
N LYS A 261 -8.54 26.28 22.25
CA LYS A 261 -8.76 26.12 23.69
C LYS A 261 -7.60 25.39 24.31
N THR A 262 -7.18 25.83 25.50
CA THR A 262 -6.10 25.17 26.24
C THR A 262 -6.68 24.11 27.14
N TYR A 263 -6.20 22.87 27.01
CA TYR A 263 -6.60 21.75 27.85
C TYR A 263 -5.40 21.25 28.66
N VAL A 264 -5.64 20.96 29.93
CA VAL A 264 -4.71 20.22 30.79
C VAL A 264 -5.17 18.76 30.80
N PHE A 265 -4.25 17.85 30.52
CA PHE A 265 -4.46 16.41 30.52
C PHE A 265 -3.77 15.81 31.73
N ASP A 266 -4.55 15.15 32.60
CA ASP A 266 -4.03 14.50 33.80
C ASP A 266 -3.24 13.21 33.48
N SER A 267 -2.83 12.49 34.52
CA SER A 267 -2.10 11.22 34.41
C SER A 267 -2.91 10.08 33.82
N ASN A 268 -4.22 10.23 33.68
CA ASN A 268 -5.12 9.29 33.01
C ASN A 268 -5.54 9.80 31.62
N GLY A 269 -5.08 10.98 31.20
CA GLY A 269 -5.42 11.64 29.94
C GLY A 269 -6.79 12.32 29.93
N VAL A 270 -7.42 12.52 31.09
CA VAL A 270 -8.68 13.26 31.19
C VAL A 270 -8.39 14.74 30.95
N ALA A 271 -9.12 15.33 30.02
CA ALA A 271 -8.97 16.70 29.60
C ALA A 271 -9.85 17.63 30.45
N THR A 272 -9.22 18.63 31.07
CA THR A 272 -9.91 19.78 31.67
C THR A 272 -9.59 21.02 30.86
N GLU A 273 -10.62 21.71 30.37
CA GLU A 273 -10.45 22.99 29.70
C GLU A 273 -9.98 24.03 30.71
N LYS A 274 -8.83 24.66 30.46
CA LYS A 274 -8.40 25.81 31.22
C LYS A 274 -9.26 26.98 30.76
N GLN A 275 -10.15 27.45 31.63
CA GLN A 275 -10.85 28.72 31.40
C GLN A 275 -9.78 29.79 31.21
N SER A 276 -9.81 30.48 30.07
CA SER A 276 -8.97 31.66 29.89
C SER A 276 -9.39 32.65 30.96
N SER A 277 -8.50 32.92 31.94
CA SER A 277 -8.57 34.18 32.66
C SER A 277 -8.61 35.27 31.60
N THR A 278 -9.70 36.04 31.61
CA THR A 278 -9.85 37.32 30.91
C THR A 278 -8.63 38.15 31.27
N THR A 279 -7.59 38.03 30.46
CA THR A 279 -6.40 38.86 30.61
C THR A 279 -6.74 40.13 29.87
N THR A 280 -6.89 41.19 30.64
CA THR A 280 -7.14 42.58 30.25
C THR A 280 -5.95 43.14 29.45
N GLY A 281 -5.57 42.47 28.36
CA GLY A 281 -4.51 42.85 27.45
C GLY A 281 -5.09 42.95 26.04
N SER A 282 -4.72 44.01 25.33
CA SER A 282 -5.09 44.22 23.92
C SER A 282 -4.46 43.19 22.98
N THR A 283 -3.45 42.44 23.44
CA THR A 283 -2.70 41.46 22.64
C THR A 283 -2.24 40.25 23.45
N PHE A 284 -1.91 39.13 22.79
CA PHE A 284 -1.18 37.99 23.32
C PHE A 284 -0.08 37.52 22.34
N THR A 285 0.84 36.69 22.82
CA THR A 285 1.94 36.13 22.01
C THR A 285 1.56 34.75 21.45
N TRP A 286 1.73 34.54 20.15
CA TRP A 286 1.55 33.25 19.49
C TRP A 286 2.88 32.78 18.89
N TYR A 287 3.27 31.53 19.19
CA TYR A 287 4.46 30.91 18.61
C TYR A 287 4.10 30.14 17.33
N ASP A 288 4.66 30.58 16.21
CA ASP A 288 4.52 29.94 14.92
C ASP A 288 5.54 28.80 14.78
N GLN A 289 5.04 27.57 14.68
CA GLN A 289 5.89 26.39 14.52
C GLN A 289 6.59 26.35 13.16
N LYS A 290 5.97 26.88 12.10
CA LYS A 290 6.52 26.86 10.74
C LYS A 290 7.65 27.90 10.60
N HIS A 291 7.43 29.12 11.11
CA HIS A 291 8.43 30.18 11.06
C HIS A 291 9.38 30.22 12.28
N LYS A 292 9.13 29.38 13.31
CA LYS A 292 9.90 29.30 14.56
C LYS A 292 10.06 30.67 15.26
N ARG A 293 8.98 31.44 15.28
CA ARG A 293 8.97 32.83 15.75
C ARG A 293 7.70 33.15 16.55
N ASN A 294 7.84 34.07 17.51
CA ASN A 294 6.71 34.68 18.21
C ASN A 294 6.14 35.88 17.43
N TYR A 295 4.81 35.92 17.34
CA TYR A 295 4.04 37.04 16.80
C TYR A 295 3.11 37.62 17.87
N THR A 296 2.90 38.94 17.82
CA THR A 296 1.94 39.64 18.68
C THR A 296 0.58 39.67 17.99
N ILE A 297 -0.41 39.04 18.62
CA ILE A 297 -1.75 38.83 18.09
C ILE A 297 -2.76 39.62 18.92
N LEU A 298 -3.71 40.28 18.25
CA LEU A 298 -4.80 41.01 18.88
C LEU A 298 -5.73 40.06 19.65
N SER A 299 -6.16 40.45 20.86
CA SER A 299 -6.98 39.60 21.73
C SER A 299 -8.37 39.31 21.18
N GLN A 300 -8.86 40.12 20.22
CA GLN A 300 -10.06 39.88 19.42
C GLN A 300 -10.05 38.50 18.75
N PHE A 301 -8.88 37.91 18.52
CA PHE A 301 -8.75 36.54 18.03
C PHE A 301 -9.53 35.53 18.88
N ASN A 302 -9.56 35.75 20.20
CA ASN A 302 -10.22 34.88 21.15
C ASN A 302 -11.72 35.15 21.28
N THR A 303 -12.19 36.35 20.90
CA THR A 303 -13.58 36.78 21.09
C THR A 303 -14.39 36.79 19.79
N HIS A 304 -13.75 36.96 18.63
CA HIS A 304 -14.43 36.96 17.35
C HIS A 304 -14.95 35.56 16.99
N THR A 305 -16.20 35.53 16.55
CA THR A 305 -16.97 34.31 16.32
C THR A 305 -16.24 33.34 15.40
N GLY A 306 -15.88 32.18 15.96
CA GLY A 306 -15.36 31.05 15.21
C GLY A 306 -13.88 31.11 14.82
N ILE A 307 -13.13 32.12 15.30
CA ILE A 307 -11.73 32.32 14.95
C ILE A 307 -10.80 31.43 15.76
N ALA A 308 -10.73 31.60 17.08
CA ALA A 308 -9.88 30.79 17.93
C ALA A 308 -10.22 29.29 17.82
N ASN A 309 -11.52 28.97 17.85
CA ASN A 309 -11.96 27.57 17.80
C ASN A 309 -11.86 26.91 16.40
N GLY A 310 -11.52 27.68 15.36
CA GLY A 310 -11.40 27.20 13.99
C GLY A 310 -12.73 26.82 13.31
N ALA A 311 -13.88 27.23 13.86
CA ALA A 311 -15.16 27.04 13.21
C ALA A 311 -15.29 27.86 11.91
N LYS A 312 -14.57 28.98 11.80
CA LYS A 312 -14.39 29.72 10.54
C LYS A 312 -13.18 29.17 9.80
N SER A 313 -13.41 28.73 8.58
CA SER A 313 -12.38 28.31 7.64
C SER A 313 -11.56 29.50 7.14
N ASN A 314 -10.40 29.25 6.53
CA ASN A 314 -9.62 30.30 5.87
C ASN A 314 -10.44 31.00 4.78
N LEU A 315 -11.34 30.29 4.10
CA LEU A 315 -12.24 30.89 3.12
C LEU A 315 -13.21 31.88 3.77
N ASP A 316 -13.82 31.51 4.91
CA ASP A 316 -14.73 32.41 5.64
C ASP A 316 -14.02 33.68 6.12
N ILE A 317 -12.79 33.54 6.61
CA ILE A 317 -11.96 34.66 7.08
C ILE A 317 -11.57 35.56 5.91
N LEU A 318 -11.09 34.98 4.81
CA LEU A 318 -10.71 35.75 3.62
C LEU A 318 -11.91 36.48 3.02
N ALA A 319 -13.07 35.81 2.88
CA ALA A 319 -14.28 36.45 2.37
C ALA A 319 -14.70 37.64 3.24
N ALA A 320 -14.65 37.49 4.57
CA ALA A 320 -14.95 38.56 5.51
C ALA A 320 -13.98 39.74 5.38
N VAL A 321 -12.67 39.49 5.32
CA VAL A 321 -11.65 40.54 5.14
C VAL A 321 -11.80 41.24 3.80
N CYS A 322 -12.04 40.49 2.72
CA CYS A 322 -12.15 41.06 1.38
C CYS A 322 -13.33 42.02 1.24
N GLU A 323 -14.50 41.66 1.77
CA GLU A 323 -15.65 42.57 1.72
C GLU A 323 -15.40 43.82 2.56
N THR A 324 -14.80 43.66 3.76
CA THR A 324 -14.56 44.81 4.64
C THR A 324 -13.50 45.78 4.12
N GLU A 325 -12.53 45.30 3.35
CA GLU A 325 -11.40 46.09 2.88
C GLU A 325 -11.59 46.55 1.42
N ALA A 326 -12.36 45.83 0.61
CA ALA A 326 -12.45 46.07 -0.83
C ALA A 326 -13.81 45.68 -1.45
N GLY A 327 -14.90 45.69 -0.68
CA GLY A 327 -16.23 45.30 -1.15
C GLY A 327 -16.75 46.12 -2.34
N ASP A 328 -16.39 47.40 -2.41
CA ASP A 328 -16.71 48.34 -3.49
C ASP A 328 -15.74 48.27 -4.69
N GLN A 329 -14.67 47.49 -4.57
CA GLN A 329 -13.66 47.35 -5.63
C GLN A 329 -13.99 46.26 -6.66
N GLY A 330 -15.10 45.55 -6.44
CA GLY A 330 -15.53 44.42 -7.27
C GLY A 330 -14.63 43.19 -7.11
N LEU A 331 -14.93 42.15 -7.90
CA LEU A 331 -14.33 40.82 -7.73
C LEU A 331 -12.80 40.82 -7.77
N ALA A 332 -12.19 41.59 -8.69
CA ALA A 332 -10.75 41.65 -8.85
C ALA A 332 -10.05 42.36 -7.67
N GLY A 333 -10.61 43.45 -7.14
CA GLY A 333 -10.07 44.14 -5.98
C GLY A 333 -10.14 43.29 -4.71
N MET A 334 -11.29 42.64 -4.47
CA MET A 334 -11.43 41.67 -3.39
C MET A 334 -10.44 40.50 -3.52
N LYS A 335 -10.25 39.96 -4.73
CA LYS A 335 -9.29 38.88 -4.99
C LYS A 335 -7.85 39.32 -4.66
N ALA A 336 -7.50 40.57 -5.01
CA ALA A 336 -6.19 41.13 -4.72
C ALA A 336 -5.93 41.30 -3.22
N VAL A 337 -6.92 41.74 -2.45
CA VAL A 337 -6.84 41.79 -0.98
C VAL A 337 -6.63 40.39 -0.39
N ALA A 338 -7.43 39.39 -0.81
CA ALA A 338 -7.24 38.01 -0.35
C ALA A 338 -5.84 37.46 -0.68
N LEU A 339 -5.35 37.70 -1.90
CA LEU A 339 -4.00 37.29 -2.30
C LEU A 339 -2.94 37.99 -1.45
N THR A 340 -3.13 39.25 -1.08
CA THR A 340 -2.19 39.97 -0.21
C THR A 340 -2.10 39.32 1.17
N VAL A 341 -3.24 38.95 1.77
CA VAL A 341 -3.30 38.20 3.04
C VAL A 341 -2.58 36.84 2.90
N LEU A 342 -2.84 36.13 1.81
CA LEU A 342 -2.25 34.81 1.55
C LEU A 342 -0.73 34.89 1.30
N ASN A 343 -0.27 35.89 0.56
CA ASN A 343 1.15 36.10 0.24
C ASN A 343 1.97 36.31 1.52
N ARG A 344 1.41 37.02 2.52
CA ARG A 344 2.04 37.18 3.83
C ARG A 344 2.33 35.85 4.53
N THR A 345 1.52 34.82 4.33
CA THR A 345 1.75 33.50 4.96
C THR A 345 3.00 32.76 4.46
N LEU A 346 3.63 33.27 3.40
CA LEU A 346 4.89 32.77 2.84
C LEU A 346 6.14 33.48 3.40
N ASP A 347 5.96 34.63 4.06
CA ASP A 347 7.05 35.49 4.52
C ASP A 347 7.17 35.40 6.05
N ALA A 348 8.40 35.19 6.55
CA ALA A 348 8.67 35.03 7.98
C ALA A 348 8.52 36.33 8.81
N GLY A 349 8.27 37.47 8.16
CA GLY A 349 7.80 38.70 8.80
C GLY A 349 6.35 38.62 9.29
N PHE A 350 5.59 37.62 8.83
CA PHE A 350 4.17 37.44 9.15
C PHE A 350 3.87 36.00 9.63
N PRO A 351 2.78 35.80 10.39
CA PRO A 351 2.32 34.48 10.75
C PRO A 351 2.08 33.59 9.53
N SER A 352 2.36 32.30 9.68
CA SER A 352 2.23 31.34 8.58
C SER A 352 0.80 30.84 8.33
N ASP A 353 -0.20 31.35 9.07
CA ASP A 353 -1.61 30.96 8.98
C ASP A 353 -2.47 32.23 8.84
N VAL A 354 -3.39 32.21 7.87
CA VAL A 354 -4.32 33.30 7.52
C VAL A 354 -4.96 33.93 8.75
N ARG A 355 -5.41 33.12 9.71
CA ARG A 355 -6.08 33.64 10.92
C ARG A 355 -5.15 34.53 11.74
N TYR A 356 -3.88 34.16 11.84
CA TYR A 356 -2.92 34.92 12.63
C TYR A 356 -2.39 36.11 11.85
N VAL A 357 -2.29 36.03 10.51
CA VAL A 357 -1.97 37.18 9.65
C VAL A 357 -3.00 38.29 9.83
N VAL A 358 -4.29 37.95 9.79
CA VAL A 358 -5.38 38.92 9.93
C VAL A 358 -5.36 39.58 11.32
N TYR A 359 -5.06 38.81 12.36
CA TYR A 359 -5.06 39.30 13.75
C TYR A 359 -3.71 39.78 14.26
N GLN A 360 -2.67 39.81 13.43
CA GLN A 360 -1.37 40.37 13.83
C GLN A 360 -1.55 41.87 14.13
N LYS A 361 -0.95 42.32 15.24
CA LYS A 361 -1.05 43.72 15.69
C LYS A 361 -0.64 44.68 14.56
N GLY A 362 -1.49 45.69 14.31
CA GLY A 362 -1.22 46.78 13.37
C GLY A 362 -1.42 46.43 11.89
N GLN A 363 -1.98 45.27 11.54
CA GLN A 363 -2.13 44.85 10.15
C GLN A 363 -3.48 45.22 9.52
N TYR A 364 -4.59 44.96 10.21
CA TYR A 364 -5.95 45.12 9.67
C TYR A 364 -6.84 45.83 10.70
N SER A 365 -7.20 47.10 10.42
CA SER A 365 -8.03 47.90 11.33
C SER A 365 -9.46 47.36 11.47
N VAL A 366 -9.93 46.60 10.46
CA VAL A 366 -11.23 45.93 10.46
C VAL A 366 -11.41 44.92 11.59
N VAL A 367 -10.30 44.44 12.17
CA VAL A 367 -10.32 43.56 13.35
C VAL A 367 -10.79 44.31 14.59
N THR A 368 -10.38 45.57 14.76
CA THR A 368 -10.64 46.35 15.98
C THR A 368 -11.87 47.24 15.87
N ASN A 369 -12.28 47.65 14.66
CA ASN A 369 -13.43 48.54 14.45
C ASN A 369 -14.78 47.81 14.37
N GLY A 370 -14.80 46.47 14.52
CA GLY A 370 -16.01 45.64 14.50
C GLY A 370 -16.49 45.20 13.11
N SER A 371 -15.99 45.78 12.03
CA SER A 371 -16.40 45.44 10.65
C SER A 371 -16.15 43.97 10.33
N LEU A 372 -14.99 43.42 10.70
CA LEU A 372 -14.69 42.01 10.48
C LEU A 372 -15.64 41.10 11.25
N GLN A 373 -15.92 41.42 12.53
CA GLN A 373 -16.81 40.61 13.37
C GLN A 373 -18.23 40.55 12.79
N LYS A 374 -18.73 41.68 12.27
CA LYS A 374 -20.02 41.75 11.58
C LYS A 374 -20.12 40.72 10.44
N ARG A 375 -19.07 40.62 9.60
CA ARG A 375 -19.03 39.67 8.47
C ARG A 375 -18.87 38.23 8.95
N LEU A 376 -18.04 38.00 9.97
CA LEU A 376 -17.92 36.67 10.59
C LEU A 376 -19.24 36.18 11.19
N ASN A 377 -20.10 37.09 11.64
CA ASN A 377 -21.48 36.80 12.11
C ASN A 377 -22.49 36.63 10.96
N GLY A 378 -22.06 36.70 9.70
CA GLY A 378 -22.87 36.44 8.52
C GLY A 378 -23.52 37.68 7.90
N GLN A 379 -23.24 38.88 8.42
CA GLN A 379 -23.81 40.14 7.92
C GLN A 379 -22.91 40.73 6.81
N PHE A 380 -23.02 40.15 5.62
CA PHE A 380 -22.35 40.59 4.40
C PHE A 380 -23.26 41.55 3.61
N GLU A 381 -22.65 42.47 2.86
CA GLU A 381 -23.33 43.31 1.87
C GLU A 381 -23.46 42.58 0.52
N ASP A 382 -22.38 41.94 0.05
CA ASP A 382 -22.38 41.03 -1.10
C ASP A 382 -21.58 39.77 -0.77
N ARG A 383 -22.25 38.86 -0.06
CA ARG A 383 -21.66 37.57 0.34
C ARG A 383 -21.17 36.75 -0.84
N ALA A 384 -21.90 36.77 -1.95
CA ALA A 384 -21.61 35.90 -3.10
C ALA A 384 -20.28 36.31 -3.75
N SER A 385 -20.11 37.60 -4.02
CA SER A 385 -18.88 38.13 -4.61
C SER A 385 -17.68 38.00 -3.67
N ALA A 386 -17.88 38.25 -2.37
CA ALA A 386 -16.83 38.10 -1.36
C ALA A 386 -16.27 36.67 -1.29
N TYR A 387 -17.14 35.66 -1.23
CA TYR A 387 -16.71 34.25 -1.22
C TYR A 387 -16.12 33.83 -2.56
N LYS A 388 -16.67 34.29 -3.68
CA LYS A 388 -16.12 34.01 -5.01
C LYS A 388 -14.69 34.54 -5.14
N ALA A 389 -14.46 35.80 -4.78
CA ALA A 389 -13.13 36.42 -4.82
C ALA A 389 -12.12 35.69 -3.92
N ALA A 390 -12.51 35.39 -2.67
CA ALA A 390 -11.68 34.67 -1.72
C ALA A 390 -11.33 33.26 -2.22
N GLN A 391 -12.29 32.55 -2.82
CA GLN A 391 -12.06 31.22 -3.39
C GLN A 391 -11.13 31.27 -4.61
N GLU A 392 -11.30 32.25 -5.49
CA GLU A 392 -10.40 32.44 -6.64
C GLU A 392 -8.98 32.78 -6.21
N ALA A 393 -8.82 33.59 -5.17
CA ALA A 393 -7.53 33.89 -4.56
C ALA A 393 -6.88 32.63 -3.96
N LEU A 394 -7.64 31.85 -3.18
CA LEU A 394 -7.15 30.61 -2.56
C LEU A 394 -6.73 29.58 -3.63
N ASN A 395 -7.51 29.43 -4.69
CA ASN A 395 -7.17 28.57 -5.82
C ASN A 395 -5.88 29.02 -6.50
N SER A 396 -5.74 30.32 -6.76
CA SER A 396 -4.55 30.91 -7.38
C SER A 396 -3.30 30.72 -6.51
N PHE A 397 -3.43 30.98 -5.20
CA PHE A 397 -2.36 30.78 -4.22
C PHE A 397 -1.94 29.32 -4.10
N ASN A 398 -2.90 28.40 -4.03
CA ASN A 398 -2.60 26.96 -3.95
C ASN A 398 -1.89 26.47 -5.21
N ALA A 399 -2.29 26.95 -6.40
CA ALA A 399 -1.60 26.63 -7.66
C ALA A 399 -0.16 27.15 -7.66
N TYR A 400 0.07 28.35 -7.13
CA TYR A 400 1.41 28.90 -6.94
C TYR A 400 2.26 28.05 -5.99
N VAL A 401 1.76 27.75 -4.79
CA VAL A 401 2.51 26.98 -3.78
C VAL A 401 2.83 25.56 -4.27
N LEU A 402 1.94 24.93 -5.03
CA LEU A 402 2.13 23.57 -5.52
C LEU A 402 2.97 23.47 -6.79
N LYS A 403 2.87 24.45 -7.69
CA LYS A 403 3.39 24.33 -9.08
C LYS A 403 4.15 25.56 -9.57
N GLY A 404 4.28 26.60 -8.77
CA GLY A 404 4.86 27.89 -9.20
C GLY A 404 4.00 28.64 -10.23
N THR A 405 2.71 28.30 -10.35
CA THR A 405 1.81 29.00 -11.29
C THR A 405 1.59 30.44 -10.83
N ALA A 406 1.85 31.40 -11.72
CA ALA A 406 1.71 32.82 -11.43
C ALA A 406 0.28 33.19 -10.98
N ARG A 407 0.17 33.99 -9.92
CA ARG A 407 -1.08 34.50 -9.36
C ARG A 407 -1.57 35.67 -10.21
N LYS A 408 -2.57 35.43 -11.05
CA LYS A 408 -3.14 36.48 -11.92
C LYS A 408 -4.41 37.08 -11.33
N VAL A 409 -4.54 38.40 -11.42
CA VAL A 409 -5.75 39.15 -11.08
C VAL A 409 -6.21 39.92 -12.31
N SER A 410 -7.50 39.85 -12.63
CA SER A 410 -8.05 40.53 -13.80
C SER A 410 -7.93 42.05 -13.65
N GLY A 411 -7.51 42.74 -14.70
CA GLY A 411 -7.33 44.20 -14.68
C GLY A 411 -6.03 44.67 -14.02
N MET A 412 -5.15 43.76 -13.60
CA MET A 412 -3.83 44.09 -13.04
C MET A 412 -2.70 43.65 -14.01
N LYS A 413 -1.68 44.49 -14.13
CA LYS A 413 -0.50 44.39 -14.98
C LYS A 413 0.54 43.40 -14.45
N ALA A 414 0.59 43.16 -13.13
CA ALA A 414 1.54 42.22 -12.54
C ALA A 414 1.48 40.83 -13.21
N LYS A 415 2.63 40.34 -13.66
CA LYS A 415 2.75 38.99 -14.23
C LYS A 415 2.49 37.91 -13.18
N ASP A 416 2.90 38.16 -11.94
CA ASP A 416 2.60 37.38 -10.75
C ASP A 416 2.30 38.34 -9.58
N PHE A 417 1.11 38.25 -9.01
CA PHE A 417 0.65 39.11 -7.92
C PHE A 417 1.30 38.68 -6.59
N ASN A 418 2.48 39.20 -6.31
CA ASN A 418 3.28 38.89 -5.11
C ASN A 418 3.24 39.98 -4.02
N TYR A 419 2.38 40.99 -4.16
CA TYR A 419 2.27 42.08 -3.22
C TYR A 419 1.88 41.60 -1.80
N LYS A 420 2.45 42.25 -0.78
CA LYS A 420 2.25 41.93 0.65
C LYS A 420 1.52 43.04 1.40
N TYR A 421 1.32 44.20 0.79
CA TYR A 421 0.64 45.32 1.42
C TYR A 421 -0.36 45.94 0.46
N PHE A 422 -1.40 46.54 1.02
CA PHE A 422 -2.34 47.38 0.30
C PHE A 422 -2.81 48.51 1.19
N MET A 423 -3.21 49.62 0.58
CA MET A 423 -3.90 50.73 1.22
C MET A 423 -4.57 51.63 0.17
N MET A 424 -5.39 52.58 0.61
CA MET A 424 -5.95 53.61 -0.27
C MET A 424 -4.84 54.43 -0.95
N ASN A 425 -5.03 54.84 -2.21
CA ASN A 425 -4.06 55.62 -2.99
C ASN A 425 -3.60 56.89 -2.24
N SER A 426 -4.53 57.57 -1.57
CA SER A 426 -4.25 58.78 -0.79
C SER A 426 -3.44 58.51 0.46
N ALA A 427 -3.54 57.31 1.05
CA ALA A 427 -2.71 56.89 2.17
C ALA A 427 -1.31 56.47 1.69
N PHE A 428 -1.23 55.78 0.56
CA PHE A 428 0.04 55.32 -0.03
C PHE A 428 0.96 56.48 -0.37
N ALA A 429 0.43 57.53 -0.99
CA ALA A 429 1.20 58.73 -1.35
C ALA A 429 1.79 59.49 -0.14
N LYS A 430 1.31 59.21 1.08
CA LYS A 430 1.79 59.84 2.33
C LYS A 430 2.78 58.97 3.09
N GLN A 431 3.03 57.74 2.64
CA GLN A 431 3.95 56.86 3.33
C GLN A 431 5.40 57.31 3.10
N PRO A 432 6.29 57.13 4.10
CA PRO A 432 7.71 57.45 3.98
C PRO A 432 8.44 56.35 3.17
N LEU A 433 7.99 56.10 1.94
CA LEU A 433 8.54 55.09 1.04
C LEU A 433 9.50 55.72 0.05
N ASN A 434 10.52 54.96 -0.35
CA ASN A 434 11.30 55.29 -1.51
C ASN A 434 10.53 54.93 -2.80
N PHE A 435 9.87 55.92 -3.41
CA PHE A 435 9.05 55.71 -4.60
C PHE A 435 9.84 55.28 -5.84
N ASP A 436 11.15 55.49 -5.87
CA ASP A 436 12.02 55.00 -6.95
C ASP A 436 12.34 53.51 -6.83
N LYS A 437 12.16 52.93 -5.64
CA LYS A 437 12.48 51.52 -5.33
C LYS A 437 11.26 50.66 -5.07
N VAL A 438 10.18 51.23 -4.56
CA VAL A 438 9.00 50.46 -4.19
C VAL A 438 8.33 49.87 -5.43
N VAL A 439 8.12 48.56 -5.42
CA VAL A 439 7.34 47.89 -6.45
C VAL A 439 5.88 47.94 -6.03
N TYR A 440 5.07 48.68 -6.79
CA TYR A 440 3.66 48.87 -6.50
C TYR A 440 2.80 48.88 -7.77
N GLU A 441 1.51 48.72 -7.56
CA GLU A 441 0.50 48.79 -8.61
C GLU A 441 -0.81 49.36 -8.06
N VAL A 442 -1.38 50.28 -8.83
CA VAL A 442 -2.66 50.91 -8.53
C VAL A 442 -3.78 50.16 -9.23
N TYR A 443 -4.83 49.84 -8.49
CA TYR A 443 -6.08 49.34 -9.03
C TYR A 443 -7.24 50.08 -8.36
N LYS A 444 -7.98 50.85 -9.16
CA LYS A 444 -9.02 51.77 -8.67
C LYS A 444 -8.45 52.67 -7.57
N ASP A 445 -9.03 52.66 -6.37
CA ASP A 445 -8.64 53.48 -5.23
C ASP A 445 -7.61 52.79 -4.30
N HIS A 446 -7.17 51.58 -4.63
CA HIS A 446 -6.19 50.81 -3.85
C HIS A 446 -4.82 50.78 -4.55
N THR A 447 -3.77 50.94 -3.75
CA THR A 447 -2.40 50.67 -4.15
C THR A 447 -1.88 49.43 -3.43
N PHE A 448 -1.39 48.47 -4.20
CA PHE A 448 -0.75 47.23 -3.71
C PHE A 448 0.76 47.35 -3.87
N PHE A 449 1.55 46.89 -2.89
CA PHE A 449 3.01 46.99 -2.94
C PHE A 449 3.71 45.84 -2.22
N VAL A 450 4.97 45.60 -2.60
CA VAL A 450 5.72 44.41 -2.16
C VAL A 450 6.35 44.62 -0.79
N ASP A 451 7.10 45.70 -0.58
CA ASP A 451 7.92 45.92 0.61
C ASP A 451 7.91 47.39 1.06
N TRP A 452 8.19 47.63 2.34
CA TRP A 452 8.46 48.97 2.88
C TRP A 452 9.94 49.29 2.69
N VAL A 453 10.27 50.00 1.61
CA VAL A 453 11.65 50.32 1.16
C VAL A 453 12.02 51.78 1.28
#